data_AF-A0A2E6VS38-F1
#
_entry.id   AF-A0A2E6VS38-F1
#
_cell.length_a   1.000
_cell.length_b   1.000
_cell.length_c   1.000
_cell.angle_alpha   90.00
_cell.angle_beta   90.00
_cell.angle_gamma   90.00
#
_symmetry.space_group_name_H-M   'P 1'
#
loop_
_entity.id
_entity.type
_entity.pdbx_description
1 polymer ?
#
loop_
_entity_poly.entity_id
_entity_poly.type
_entity_poly.pdbx_seq_one_letter_code
_entity_poly.pdbx_strand_id
1 'polypeptide(L)'
;MFVRGALLGEKVEVLATEEKKKYLRGRIVSILEPNDHRVSPFCSHVQDGCGGCNLQHADAELQKQIKLRIVKEAIERVGKFDAVPITYGGCIEPVGYRTTVRCSVLDGKAGMRGFRSHDHIPLSSCGVAHERVEEIMAKSYFGVAEEVVIRTSIHTGKSLAVVSSFDRSIETIKDVQVISFDQLRKGHLANIVEKVCGKEWRVSAESFFQASPQGSELLVHTVQDIIKANISSSASMLDLYSGVGIFAGTIGSGRQVTAVEQNVSATKDSIHNLGNAVEHVCSRVEQWEISPHNFVIANPSRSGMSKKVPNIIDKTGAEFVVLISCDAAAAARDARRMVEKGFQLGEVVVLDLFPQTSHIEVISTFLR
;
A
#
# COMPACT_ATOMS: atom_id res chain seq x y z
N MET A 1 -27.47 2.75 -7.75
CA MET A 1 -27.04 4.15 -7.64
C MET A 1 -25.77 4.19 -6.79
N PHE A 2 -24.79 5.05 -7.10
CA PHE A 2 -23.59 5.26 -6.30
C PHE A 2 -23.64 6.66 -5.68
N VAL A 3 -23.57 6.74 -4.35
CA VAL A 3 -23.70 8.00 -3.61
C VAL A 3 -22.43 8.22 -2.79
N ARG A 4 -21.71 9.30 -3.06
CA ARG A 4 -20.48 9.64 -2.30
C ARG A 4 -20.86 10.03 -0.88
N GLY A 5 -20.15 9.47 0.10
CA GLY A 5 -20.30 9.83 1.52
C GLY A 5 -21.49 9.17 2.22
N ALA A 6 -22.27 8.34 1.52
CA ALA A 6 -23.36 7.57 2.13
C ALA A 6 -22.81 6.30 2.77
N LEU A 7 -23.25 6.01 3.99
CA LEU A 7 -22.91 4.80 4.71
C LEU A 7 -24.04 3.78 4.60
N LEU A 8 -23.71 2.52 4.82
CA LEU A 8 -24.69 1.45 4.83
C LEU A 8 -25.67 1.67 6.00
N GLY A 9 -26.97 1.46 5.73
CA GLY A 9 -28.03 1.61 6.73
C GLY A 9 -28.61 3.02 6.82
N GLU A 10 -28.05 3.99 6.10
CA GLU A 10 -28.56 5.37 6.13
C GLU A 10 -29.73 5.60 5.19
N LYS A 11 -30.57 6.55 5.60
CA LYS A 11 -31.56 7.16 4.73
C LYS A 11 -31.11 8.57 4.37
N VAL A 12 -30.90 8.81 3.07
CA VAL A 12 -30.36 10.07 2.54
C VAL A 12 -31.24 10.59 1.41
N GLU A 13 -31.36 11.91 1.32
CA GLU A 13 -31.86 12.58 0.13
C GLU A 13 -30.70 12.75 -0.85
N VAL A 14 -30.90 12.37 -2.10
CA VAL A 14 -29.83 12.30 -3.10
C VAL A 14 -30.21 13.09 -4.34
N LEU A 15 -29.32 13.98 -4.76
CA LEU A 15 -29.38 14.61 -6.08
C LEU A 15 -28.59 13.76 -7.06
N ALA A 16 -29.26 13.24 -8.10
CA ALA A 16 -28.59 12.55 -9.20
C ALA A 16 -27.70 13.53 -9.97
N THR A 17 -26.42 13.17 -10.15
CA THR A 17 -25.42 14.00 -10.83
C THR A 17 -24.98 13.40 -12.17
N GLU A 18 -25.20 12.10 -12.36
CA GLU A 18 -24.84 11.41 -13.60
C GLU A 18 -25.74 10.20 -13.80
N GLU A 19 -26.26 10.06 -15.02
CA GLU A 19 -27.02 8.90 -15.45
C GLU A 19 -26.32 8.15 -16.58
N LYS A 20 -26.16 6.84 -16.39
CA LYS A 20 -25.62 5.91 -17.37
C LYS A 20 -26.54 4.70 -17.48
N LYS A 21 -26.48 4.00 -18.61
CA LYS A 21 -27.35 2.85 -18.94
C LYS A 21 -27.49 1.78 -17.83
N LYS A 22 -26.45 1.57 -17.02
CA LYS A 22 -26.42 0.53 -15.97
C LYS A 22 -26.35 1.09 -14.54
N TYR A 23 -26.19 2.40 -14.36
CA TYR A 23 -26.04 2.99 -13.04
C TYR A 23 -26.32 4.49 -13.02
N LEU A 24 -26.74 4.96 -11.85
CA LEU A 24 -26.83 6.38 -11.48
C LEU A 24 -25.70 6.73 -10.52
N ARG A 25 -25.22 7.97 -10.56
CA ARG A 25 -24.42 8.57 -9.49
C ARG A 25 -25.16 9.78 -8.92
N GLY A 26 -24.92 10.06 -7.65
CA GLY A 26 -25.47 11.23 -6.99
C GLY A 26 -24.64 11.70 -5.82
N ARG A 27 -24.99 12.88 -5.31
CA ARG A 27 -24.45 13.47 -4.08
C ARG A 27 -25.56 13.57 -3.03
N ILE A 28 -25.18 13.44 -1.77
CA ILE A 28 -26.09 13.64 -0.65
C ILE A 28 -26.51 15.12 -0.61
N VAL A 29 -27.81 15.36 -0.47
CA VAL A 29 -28.40 16.67 -0.20
C VAL A 29 -28.59 16.81 1.31
N SER A 30 -29.22 15.82 1.94
CA SER A 30 -29.43 15.75 3.38
C SER A 30 -29.38 14.30 3.88
N ILE A 31 -28.96 14.11 5.13
CA ILE A 31 -28.99 12.81 5.81
C ILE A 31 -30.21 12.83 6.73
N LEU A 32 -31.19 11.98 6.46
CA LEU A 32 -32.46 11.93 7.18
C LEU A 32 -32.37 11.02 8.41
N GLU A 33 -31.74 9.86 8.24
CA GLU A 33 -31.48 8.88 9.30
C GLU A 33 -29.99 8.48 9.18
N PRO A 34 -29.10 9.06 10.00
CA PRO A 34 -27.67 8.76 9.96
C PRO A 34 -27.38 7.38 10.57
N ASN A 35 -26.26 6.77 10.18
CA ASN A 35 -25.74 5.59 10.84
C ASN A 35 -25.17 5.98 12.22
N ASP A 36 -25.37 5.17 13.26
CA ASP A 36 -24.87 5.45 14.62
C ASP A 36 -23.34 5.60 14.71
N HIS A 37 -22.62 4.99 13.77
CA HIS A 37 -21.16 5.09 13.63
C HIS A 37 -20.71 6.21 12.68
N ARG A 38 -21.62 7.09 12.24
CA ARG A 38 -21.26 8.28 11.48
C ARG A 38 -20.59 9.29 12.40
N VAL A 39 -19.44 9.79 11.98
CA VAL A 39 -18.72 10.88 12.65
C VAL A 39 -18.47 12.04 11.69
N SER A 40 -18.21 13.22 12.24
CA SER A 40 -17.74 14.35 11.45
C SER A 40 -16.29 14.13 11.04
N PRO A 41 -15.95 14.26 9.74
CA PRO A 41 -14.56 14.22 9.29
C PRO A 41 -13.73 15.29 10.02
N PHE A 42 -12.55 14.91 10.51
CA PHE A 42 -11.63 15.86 11.15
C PHE A 42 -10.92 16.77 10.14
N CYS A 43 -10.80 16.34 8.88
CA CYS A 43 -10.15 17.11 7.83
C CYS A 43 -11.18 17.91 7.03
N SER A 44 -11.07 19.24 7.06
CA SER A 44 -11.93 20.13 6.27
C SER A 44 -11.80 19.88 4.77
N HIS A 45 -10.61 19.53 4.28
CA HIS A 45 -10.38 19.31 2.84
C HIS A 45 -11.14 18.11 2.27
N VAL A 46 -11.53 17.14 3.10
CA VAL A 46 -12.43 16.06 2.67
C VAL A 46 -13.80 16.61 2.26
N GLN A 47 -14.28 17.63 3.00
CA GLN A 47 -15.51 18.35 2.67
C GLN A 47 -15.35 19.18 1.39
N ASP A 48 -14.15 19.76 1.19
CA ASP A 48 -13.78 20.48 -0.06
C ASP A 48 -13.63 19.56 -1.27
N GLY A 49 -13.73 18.24 -1.07
CA GLY A 49 -13.77 17.26 -2.15
C GLY A 49 -12.48 16.48 -2.36
N CYS A 50 -11.45 16.65 -1.51
CA CYS A 50 -10.20 15.89 -1.54
C CYS A 50 -10.46 14.39 -1.71
N GLY A 51 -9.71 13.77 -2.63
CA GLY A 51 -9.82 12.34 -2.94
C GLY A 51 -8.99 11.43 -2.03
N GLY A 52 -8.20 11.99 -1.11
CA GLY A 52 -7.23 11.25 -0.31
C GLY A 52 -7.84 10.33 0.76
N CYS A 53 -8.92 10.78 1.42
CA CYS A 53 -9.62 10.01 2.45
C CYS A 53 -11.10 9.89 2.09
N ASN A 54 -11.60 8.67 2.04
CA ASN A 54 -13.00 8.39 1.66
C ASN A 54 -13.82 7.74 2.77
N LEU A 55 -13.26 7.54 3.97
CA LEU A 55 -13.97 6.96 5.12
C LEU A 55 -13.92 7.79 6.42
N GLN A 56 -13.41 9.03 6.41
CA GLN A 56 -13.37 9.88 7.62
C GLN A 56 -14.73 10.17 8.28
N HIS A 57 -15.83 9.89 7.57
CA HIS A 57 -17.19 10.06 8.09
C HIS A 57 -17.74 8.80 8.77
N ALA A 58 -16.94 7.74 8.90
CA ALA A 58 -17.24 6.53 9.65
C ALA A 58 -16.21 6.37 10.77
N ASP A 59 -16.66 5.97 11.97
CA ASP A 59 -15.75 5.65 13.07
C ASP A 59 -14.90 4.39 12.78
N ALA A 60 -13.97 4.08 13.67
CA ALA A 60 -13.03 2.97 13.49
C ALA A 60 -13.73 1.60 13.38
N GLU A 61 -14.82 1.37 14.12
CA GLU A 61 -15.52 0.08 14.09
C GLU A 61 -16.27 -0.09 12.77
N LEU A 62 -16.95 0.95 12.28
CA LEU A 62 -17.60 0.87 10.98
C LEU A 62 -16.57 0.78 9.83
N GLN A 63 -15.42 1.46 9.91
CA GLN A 63 -14.35 1.31 8.92
C GLN A 63 -13.86 -0.14 8.84
N LYS A 64 -13.61 -0.79 9.98
CA LYS A 64 -13.26 -2.20 10.07
C LYS A 64 -14.32 -3.10 9.43
N GLN A 65 -15.60 -2.89 9.77
CA GLN A 65 -16.71 -3.66 9.21
C GLN A 65 -16.81 -3.53 7.69
N ILE A 66 -16.65 -2.30 7.16
CA ILE A 66 -16.63 -2.03 5.72
C ILE A 66 -15.50 -2.81 5.05
N LYS A 67 -14.29 -2.77 5.62
CA LYS A 67 -13.09 -3.44 5.06
C LYS A 67 -13.24 -4.96 5.04
N LEU A 68 -13.68 -5.55 6.14
CA LEU A 68 -13.99 -6.98 6.22
C LEU A 68 -15.05 -7.39 5.19
N ARG A 69 -16.10 -6.58 5.04
CA ARG A 69 -17.16 -6.85 4.07
C ARG A 69 -16.65 -6.77 2.62
N ILE A 70 -15.80 -5.80 2.29
CA ILE A 70 -15.19 -5.69 0.96
C ILE A 70 -14.41 -6.97 0.62
N VAL A 71 -13.61 -7.47 1.56
CA VAL A 71 -12.82 -8.69 1.37
C VAL A 71 -13.72 -9.91 1.24
N LYS A 72 -14.68 -10.07 2.15
CA LYS A 72 -15.65 -11.17 2.12
C LYS A 72 -16.40 -11.23 0.78
N GLU A 73 -16.97 -10.11 0.35
CA GLU A 73 -17.72 -10.07 -0.91
C GLU A 73 -16.82 -10.37 -2.12
N ALA A 74 -15.54 -9.97 -2.12
CA ALA A 74 -14.61 -10.28 -3.20
C ALA A 74 -14.26 -11.78 -3.22
N ILE A 75 -13.94 -12.38 -2.06
CA ILE A 75 -13.63 -13.80 -1.93
C ILE A 75 -14.81 -14.66 -2.42
N GLU A 76 -16.03 -14.33 -2.00
CA GLU A 76 -17.26 -15.03 -2.42
C GLU A 76 -17.56 -14.82 -3.92
N ARG A 77 -17.59 -13.57 -4.39
CA ARG A 77 -18.11 -13.27 -5.74
C ARG A 77 -17.08 -13.44 -6.85
N VAL A 78 -15.83 -13.08 -6.59
CA VAL A 78 -14.73 -13.14 -7.56
C VAL A 78 -13.96 -14.44 -7.41
N GLY A 79 -13.58 -14.80 -6.17
CA GLY A 79 -12.83 -16.02 -5.88
C GLY A 79 -13.67 -17.30 -6.00
N LYS A 80 -15.00 -17.18 -5.80
CA LYS A 80 -15.95 -18.31 -5.73
C LYS A 80 -15.62 -19.27 -4.59
N PHE A 81 -15.21 -18.70 -3.45
CA PHE A 81 -14.99 -19.46 -2.23
C PHE A 81 -16.11 -19.20 -1.24
N ASP A 82 -16.65 -20.26 -0.68
CA ASP A 82 -17.64 -20.20 0.39
C ASP A 82 -16.96 -20.45 1.73
N ALA A 83 -17.40 -19.75 2.78
CA ALA A 83 -17.03 -20.00 4.18
C ALA A 83 -15.51 -19.99 4.49
N VAL A 84 -14.72 -19.15 3.83
CA VAL A 84 -13.30 -18.93 4.19
C VAL A 84 -13.20 -18.14 5.49
N PRO A 85 -12.37 -18.55 6.47
CA PRO A 85 -12.10 -17.76 7.66
C PRO A 85 -11.43 -16.42 7.28
N ILE A 86 -12.15 -15.32 7.53
CA ILE A 86 -11.66 -13.95 7.32
C ILE A 86 -11.58 -13.26 8.67
N THR A 87 -10.38 -12.83 9.06
CA THR A 87 -10.13 -12.14 10.34
C THR A 87 -9.61 -10.73 10.12
N TYR A 88 -9.76 -9.88 11.13
CA TYR A 88 -9.17 -8.55 11.15
C TYR A 88 -7.89 -8.59 11.98
N GLY A 89 -6.74 -8.45 11.32
CA GLY A 89 -5.43 -8.57 11.96
C GLY A 89 -4.96 -7.29 12.66
N GLY A 90 -5.66 -6.17 12.47
CA GLY A 90 -5.38 -4.92 13.19
C GLY A 90 -5.41 -3.69 12.30
N CYS A 91 -5.17 -2.54 12.95
CA CYS A 91 -5.14 -1.22 12.35
C CYS A 91 -3.96 -0.45 12.94
N ILE A 92 -3.31 0.37 12.12
CA ILE A 92 -2.35 1.37 12.61
C ILE A 92 -3.06 2.64 13.11
N GLU A 93 -2.30 3.58 13.66
CA GLU A 93 -2.84 4.87 14.08
C GLU A 93 -3.53 5.62 12.92
N PRO A 94 -4.73 6.21 13.15
CA PRO A 94 -5.56 6.77 12.09
C PRO A 94 -5.07 8.09 11.50
N VAL A 95 -4.09 8.73 12.15
CA VAL A 95 -3.59 10.08 11.86
C VAL A 95 -2.07 10.09 11.91
N GLY A 96 -1.43 11.05 11.23
CA GLY A 96 0.02 11.23 11.30
C GLY A 96 0.87 10.08 10.72
N TYR A 97 0.25 9.06 10.14
CA TYR A 97 0.96 7.82 9.80
C TYR A 97 1.68 7.89 8.44
N ARG A 98 1.19 8.67 7.47
CA ARG A 98 1.75 8.67 6.11
C ARG A 98 3.06 9.45 6.05
N THR A 99 4.15 8.71 5.88
CA THR A 99 5.49 9.26 5.67
C THR A 99 5.84 9.47 4.20
N THR A 100 5.02 8.96 3.28
CA THR A 100 5.11 9.25 1.84
C THR A 100 3.76 9.73 1.31
N VAL A 101 3.74 10.90 0.66
CA VAL A 101 2.54 11.45 0.01
C VAL A 101 2.90 11.96 -1.37
N ARG A 102 2.04 11.66 -2.35
CA ARG A 102 2.14 12.14 -3.73
C ARG A 102 1.11 13.26 -3.92
N CYS A 103 1.59 14.45 -4.22
CA CYS A 103 0.79 15.66 -4.35
C CYS A 103 0.80 16.13 -5.80
N SER A 104 -0.35 16.61 -6.29
CA SER A 104 -0.37 17.50 -7.46
C SER A 104 0.18 18.87 -7.07
N VAL A 105 0.79 19.57 -8.02
CA VAL A 105 1.28 20.94 -7.81
C VAL A 105 0.54 21.87 -8.76
N LEU A 106 0.04 23.00 -8.23
CA LEU A 106 -0.58 24.08 -9.00
C LEU A 106 -0.08 25.41 -8.43
N ASP A 107 0.35 26.32 -9.30
CA ASP A 107 0.96 27.60 -8.91
C ASP A 107 2.09 27.43 -7.87
N GLY A 108 2.89 26.37 -8.05
CA GLY A 108 3.98 25.97 -7.16
C GLY A 108 3.53 25.48 -5.78
N LYS A 109 2.24 25.30 -5.50
CA LYS A 109 1.73 24.79 -4.23
C LYS A 109 1.27 23.34 -4.35
N ALA A 110 1.61 22.54 -3.34
CA ALA A 110 1.17 21.16 -3.26
C ALA A 110 -0.30 21.07 -2.82
N GLY A 111 -0.99 20.08 -3.39
CA GLY A 111 -2.36 19.77 -3.07
C GLY A 111 -2.70 18.34 -3.48
N MET A 112 -3.93 17.94 -3.23
CA MET A 112 -4.42 16.60 -3.58
C MET A 112 -5.41 16.69 -4.74
N ARG A 113 -5.52 15.60 -5.51
CA ARG A 113 -6.57 15.52 -6.52
C ARG A 113 -7.94 15.32 -5.88
N GLY A 114 -8.95 15.97 -6.44
CA GLY A 114 -10.34 15.75 -6.08
C GLY A 114 -10.77 14.28 -6.32
N PHE A 115 -11.76 13.81 -5.57
CA PHE A 115 -12.26 12.45 -5.73
C PHE A 115 -12.75 12.17 -7.15
N ARG A 116 -12.09 11.23 -7.85
CA ARG A 116 -12.36 10.92 -9.28
C ARG A 116 -12.30 12.15 -10.19
N SER A 117 -11.49 13.14 -9.82
CA SER A 117 -11.26 14.36 -10.59
C SER A 117 -9.77 14.60 -10.80
N HIS A 118 -9.45 15.48 -11.74
CA HIS A 118 -8.12 16.06 -11.90
C HIS A 118 -7.99 17.41 -11.20
N ASP A 119 -9.07 17.89 -10.57
CA ASP A 119 -9.09 19.16 -9.84
C ASP A 119 -8.04 19.16 -8.74
N HIS A 120 -7.30 20.25 -8.65
CA HIS A 120 -6.34 20.50 -7.58
C HIS A 120 -7.08 21.03 -6.36
N ILE A 121 -7.02 20.28 -5.25
CA ILE A 121 -7.50 20.70 -3.94
C ILE A 121 -6.28 21.19 -3.14
N PRO A 122 -6.10 22.51 -2.97
CA PRO A 122 -4.99 23.05 -2.22
C PRO A 122 -5.12 22.60 -0.76
N LEU A 123 -4.03 22.10 -0.18
CA LEU A 123 -4.02 21.65 1.21
C LEU A 123 -3.25 22.64 2.09
N SER A 124 -3.91 23.08 3.15
CA SER A 124 -3.28 23.83 4.25
C SER A 124 -2.79 22.90 5.37
N SER A 125 -3.30 21.68 5.43
CA SER A 125 -2.91 20.61 6.37
C SER A 125 -3.35 19.25 5.82
N CYS A 126 -2.90 18.16 6.42
CA CYS A 126 -3.33 16.81 6.06
C CYS A 126 -3.15 15.87 7.25
N GLY A 127 -4.18 15.72 8.09
CA GLY A 127 -4.04 15.00 9.36
C GLY A 127 -3.71 13.49 9.25
N VAL A 128 -3.71 12.88 8.06
CA VAL A 128 -3.19 11.51 7.86
C VAL A 128 -1.71 11.48 7.49
N ALA A 129 -1.13 12.62 7.08
CA ALA A 129 0.29 12.76 6.81
C ALA A 129 1.06 12.98 8.11
N HIS A 130 2.26 12.41 8.20
CA HIS A 130 3.20 12.71 9.28
C HIS A 130 3.45 14.22 9.34
N GLU A 131 3.62 14.78 10.54
CA GLU A 131 3.75 16.24 10.77
C GLU A 131 4.79 16.89 9.84
N ARG A 132 5.91 16.19 9.61
CA ARG A 132 6.97 16.66 8.72
C ARG A 132 6.56 16.69 7.25
N VAL A 133 5.81 15.68 6.79
CA VAL A 133 5.28 15.64 5.41
C VAL A 133 4.24 16.73 5.22
N GLU A 134 3.36 16.92 6.21
CA GLU A 134 2.39 18.02 6.23
C GLU A 134 3.10 19.37 6.16
N GLU A 135 4.15 19.57 6.97
CA GLU A 135 4.91 20.82 6.98
C GLU A 135 5.54 21.11 5.61
N ILE A 136 6.19 20.11 4.99
CA ILE A 136 6.80 20.26 3.67
C ILE A 136 5.72 20.64 2.64
N MET A 137 4.58 19.94 2.66
CA MET A 137 3.48 20.18 1.75
C MET A 137 2.89 21.59 1.89
N ALA A 138 2.64 22.04 3.12
CA ALA A 138 1.97 23.32 3.38
C ALA A 138 2.90 24.53 3.20
N LYS A 139 4.18 24.40 3.57
CA LYS A 139 5.11 25.55 3.64
C LYS A 139 6.07 25.68 2.46
N SER A 140 6.25 24.63 1.65
CA SER A 140 7.16 24.69 0.50
C SER A 140 6.50 25.32 -0.73
N TYR A 141 7.33 25.63 -1.71
CA TYR A 141 6.97 26.06 -3.05
C TYR A 141 7.74 25.19 -4.07
N PHE A 142 7.03 24.49 -4.93
CA PHE A 142 7.57 23.47 -5.84
C PHE A 142 7.73 23.98 -7.28
N GLY A 143 7.80 25.31 -7.46
CA GLY A 143 8.10 25.92 -8.74
C GLY A 143 7.12 25.52 -9.84
N VAL A 144 7.65 25.11 -11.00
CA VAL A 144 6.85 24.69 -12.17
C VAL A 144 6.59 23.19 -12.22
N ALA A 145 6.85 22.46 -11.14
CA ALA A 145 6.48 21.05 -11.07
C ALA A 145 4.96 20.88 -11.20
N GLU A 146 4.54 19.80 -11.85
CA GLU A 146 3.13 19.37 -11.90
C GLU A 146 2.80 18.40 -10.75
N GLU A 147 3.84 17.79 -10.19
CA GLU A 147 3.72 16.79 -9.15
C GLU A 147 4.96 16.77 -8.26
N VAL A 148 4.76 16.46 -6.98
CA VAL A 148 5.83 16.16 -6.03
C VAL A 148 5.47 14.93 -5.19
N VAL A 149 6.42 14.00 -5.03
CA VAL A 149 6.36 12.95 -4.02
C VAL A 149 7.21 13.40 -2.84
N ILE A 150 6.56 13.66 -1.71
CA ILE A 150 7.21 14.01 -0.45
C ILE A 150 7.38 12.72 0.33
N ARG A 151 8.59 12.46 0.81
CA ARG A 151 8.91 11.29 1.65
C ARG A 151 9.78 11.71 2.81
N THR A 152 9.43 11.28 4.03
CA THR A 152 10.21 11.52 5.24
C THR A 152 10.54 10.21 5.93
N SER A 153 11.73 10.09 6.49
CA SER A 153 12.06 9.05 7.46
C SER A 153 11.72 9.55 8.87
N ILE A 154 10.93 8.77 9.62
CA ILE A 154 10.66 9.04 11.04
C ILE A 154 11.95 8.81 11.84
N HIS A 155 12.71 7.77 11.51
CA HIS A 155 13.93 7.39 12.21
C HIS A 155 15.03 8.46 12.13
N THR A 156 15.25 9.06 10.96
CA THR A 156 16.37 10.00 10.73
C THR A 156 15.96 11.45 10.59
N GLY A 157 14.66 11.74 10.41
CA GLY A 157 14.15 13.07 10.07
C GLY A 157 14.44 13.52 8.63
N LYS A 158 15.29 12.80 7.88
CA LYS A 158 15.65 13.14 6.51
C LYS A 158 14.42 13.08 5.61
N SER A 159 14.25 14.10 4.77
CA SER A 159 13.12 14.21 3.84
C SER A 159 13.58 14.39 2.39
N LEU A 160 12.80 13.84 1.46
CA LEU A 160 12.95 13.98 0.02
C LEU A 160 11.72 14.66 -0.56
N ALA A 161 11.93 15.51 -1.56
CA ALA A 161 10.90 15.99 -2.46
C ALA A 161 11.27 15.58 -3.89
N VAL A 162 10.61 14.55 -4.40
CA VAL A 162 10.82 14.04 -5.76
C VAL A 162 9.86 14.74 -6.71
N VAL A 163 10.36 15.70 -7.49
CA VAL A 163 9.55 16.58 -8.35
C VAL A 163 9.49 16.08 -9.79
N SER A 164 8.38 16.37 -10.47
CA SER A 164 8.21 16.03 -11.90
C SER A 164 9.26 16.70 -12.78
N SER A 165 9.60 17.94 -12.47
CA SER A 165 10.56 18.80 -13.16
C SER A 165 11.33 19.62 -12.13
N PHE A 166 12.62 19.87 -12.38
CA PHE A 166 13.44 20.71 -11.51
C PHE A 166 13.55 22.10 -12.10
N ASP A 167 13.37 23.12 -11.26
CA ASP A 167 13.70 24.51 -11.60
C ASP A 167 14.21 25.27 -10.37
N ARG A 168 14.82 26.44 -10.60
CA ARG A 168 15.50 27.21 -9.54
C ARG A 168 14.56 27.94 -8.59
N SER A 169 13.27 28.05 -8.91
CA SER A 169 12.27 28.67 -8.04
C SER A 169 11.78 27.74 -6.94
N ILE A 170 12.14 26.45 -6.95
CA ILE A 170 11.77 25.51 -5.89
C ILE A 170 12.39 25.97 -4.57
N GLU A 171 11.55 26.23 -3.59
CA GLU A 171 11.91 26.62 -2.23
C GLU A 171 11.25 25.66 -1.24
N THR A 172 12.05 24.86 -0.55
CA THR A 172 11.55 23.93 0.46
C THR A 172 11.96 24.40 1.85
N ILE A 173 11.26 23.88 2.87
CA ILE A 173 11.73 24.02 4.24
C ILE A 173 13.12 23.38 4.42
N LYS A 174 13.83 23.74 5.50
CA LYS A 174 15.17 23.20 5.80
C LYS A 174 15.19 21.66 5.79
N ASP A 175 16.33 21.06 5.46
CA ASP A 175 16.57 19.62 5.54
C ASP A 175 15.66 18.76 4.65
N VAL A 176 15.29 19.28 3.47
CA VAL A 176 14.60 18.56 2.40
C VAL A 176 15.52 18.46 1.19
N GLN A 177 15.85 17.23 0.78
CA GLN A 177 16.57 17.00 -0.46
C GLN A 177 15.60 16.99 -1.64
N VAL A 178 15.69 17.99 -2.51
CA VAL A 178 14.92 18.05 -3.76
C VAL A 178 15.66 17.29 -4.86
N ILE A 179 14.94 16.46 -5.61
CA ILE A 179 15.46 15.74 -6.78
C ILE A 179 14.36 15.57 -7.82
N SER A 180 14.69 15.64 -9.12
CA SER A 180 13.72 15.35 -10.18
C SER A 180 13.84 13.94 -10.76
N PHE A 181 12.79 13.47 -11.42
CA PHE A 181 12.86 12.22 -12.19
C PHE A 181 13.93 12.23 -13.27
N ASP A 182 14.19 13.39 -13.90
CA ASP A 182 15.26 13.52 -14.90
C ASP A 182 16.65 13.35 -14.26
N GLN A 183 16.88 13.94 -13.09
CA GLN A 183 18.12 13.77 -12.34
C GLN A 183 18.33 12.31 -11.91
N LEU A 184 17.26 11.64 -11.44
CA LEU A 184 17.29 10.21 -11.11
C LEU A 184 17.67 9.36 -12.33
N ARG A 185 17.08 9.63 -13.50
CA ARG A 185 17.44 8.96 -14.77
C ARG A 185 18.89 9.22 -15.18
N LYS A 186 19.46 10.37 -14.84
CA LYS A 186 20.87 10.72 -15.05
C LYS A 186 21.80 10.12 -13.98
N GLY A 187 21.29 9.31 -13.07
CA GLY A 187 22.06 8.58 -12.07
C GLY A 187 22.30 9.36 -10.77
N HIS A 188 21.65 10.50 -10.55
CA HIS A 188 21.69 11.18 -9.26
C HIS A 188 21.01 10.31 -8.21
N LEU A 189 21.58 10.26 -7.00
CA LEU A 189 21.08 9.41 -5.93
C LEU A 189 20.40 10.23 -4.84
N ALA A 190 19.23 9.78 -4.41
CA ALA A 190 18.53 10.28 -3.25
C ALA A 190 17.87 9.11 -2.53
N ASN A 191 18.03 9.05 -1.22
CA ASN A 191 17.47 8.01 -0.36
C ASN A 191 17.20 8.56 1.04
N ILE A 192 16.32 7.87 1.76
CA ILE A 192 16.20 7.95 3.21
C ILE A 192 16.64 6.62 3.82
N VAL A 193 16.84 6.61 5.14
CA VAL A 193 16.97 5.38 5.93
C VAL A 193 15.81 5.35 6.91
N GLU A 194 15.01 4.30 6.90
CA GLU A 194 13.89 4.13 7.83
C GLU A 194 14.09 2.90 8.71
N LYS A 195 13.55 2.93 9.95
CA LYS A 195 13.64 1.80 10.87
C LYS A 195 12.31 1.05 10.93
N VAL A 196 12.34 -0.26 10.68
CA VAL A 196 11.19 -1.15 10.78
C VAL A 196 11.65 -2.48 11.36
N CYS A 197 10.92 -3.01 12.34
CA CYS A 197 11.21 -4.31 12.97
C CYS A 197 12.65 -4.38 13.51
N GLY A 198 13.13 -3.28 14.10
CA GLY A 198 14.47 -3.18 14.67
C GLY A 198 15.61 -3.03 13.67
N LYS A 199 15.35 -3.06 12.36
CA LYS A 199 16.37 -2.95 11.30
C LYS A 199 16.24 -1.65 10.51
N GLU A 200 17.37 -1.13 10.05
CA GLU A 200 17.44 0.03 9.17
C GLU A 200 17.34 -0.39 7.69
N TRP A 201 16.55 0.36 6.93
CA TRP A 201 16.28 0.12 5.53
C TRP A 201 16.62 1.37 4.74
N ARG A 202 17.65 1.30 3.89
CA ARG A 202 17.85 2.31 2.86
C ARG A 202 16.70 2.20 1.86
N VAL A 203 16.05 3.33 1.60
CA VAL A 203 14.96 3.46 0.64
C VAL A 203 15.27 4.61 -0.30
N SER A 204 15.68 4.26 -1.52
CA SER A 204 15.94 5.20 -2.60
C SER A 204 14.65 5.87 -3.10
N ALA A 205 14.77 7.04 -3.71
CA ALA A 205 13.65 7.85 -4.19
C ALA A 205 12.73 7.08 -5.15
N GLU A 206 13.29 6.20 -5.99
CA GLU A 206 12.56 5.37 -6.95
C GLU A 206 12.09 4.03 -6.37
N SER A 207 12.53 3.69 -5.16
CA SER A 207 12.13 2.46 -4.47
C SER A 207 10.78 2.64 -3.79
N PHE A 208 9.97 1.59 -3.86
CA PHE A 208 8.74 1.49 -3.09
C PHE A 208 9.07 1.19 -1.61
N PHE A 209 8.27 1.76 -0.73
CA PHE A 209 8.21 1.42 0.68
C PHE A 209 6.77 1.64 1.13
N GLN A 210 6.33 0.92 2.18
CA GLN A 210 4.98 1.13 2.71
C GLN A 210 4.82 2.58 3.17
N ALA A 211 3.59 3.07 3.15
CA ALA A 211 3.30 4.47 3.45
C ALA A 211 3.60 4.86 4.91
N SER A 212 3.84 3.89 5.80
CA SER A 212 4.21 4.12 7.19
C SER A 212 5.14 3.00 7.73
N PRO A 213 6.07 3.33 8.64
CA PRO A 213 6.85 2.33 9.36
C PRO A 213 5.97 1.41 10.20
N GLN A 214 5.00 1.98 10.93
CA GLN A 214 4.01 1.22 11.72
C GLN A 214 3.23 0.20 10.87
N GLY A 215 2.85 0.59 9.64
CA GLY A 215 2.16 -0.31 8.72
C GLY A 215 3.06 -1.42 8.21
N SER A 216 4.34 -1.12 8.00
CA SER A 216 5.35 -2.12 7.66
C SER A 216 5.55 -3.11 8.81
N GLU A 217 5.61 -2.63 10.05
CA GLU A 217 5.74 -3.48 11.25
C GLU A 217 4.54 -4.38 11.44
N LEU A 218 3.32 -3.85 11.36
CA LEU A 218 2.10 -4.65 11.48
C LEU A 218 2.04 -5.75 10.40
N LEU A 219 2.39 -5.39 9.15
CA LEU A 219 2.44 -6.35 8.05
C LEU A 219 3.50 -7.44 8.29
N VAL A 220 4.73 -7.05 8.64
CA VAL A 220 5.82 -8.00 8.89
C VAL A 220 5.50 -8.91 10.08
N HIS A 221 5.02 -8.38 11.21
CA HIS A 221 4.66 -9.20 12.37
C HIS A 221 3.55 -10.20 12.04
N THR A 222 2.49 -9.75 11.35
CA THR A 222 1.39 -10.63 10.96
C THR A 222 1.89 -11.79 10.09
N VAL A 223 2.69 -11.50 9.06
CA VAL A 223 3.23 -12.55 8.18
C VAL A 223 4.24 -13.42 8.92
N GLN A 224 5.05 -12.86 9.81
CA GLN A 224 6.01 -13.60 10.61
C GLN A 224 5.32 -14.60 11.55
N ASP A 225 4.21 -14.21 12.18
CA ASP A 225 3.45 -15.10 13.07
C ASP A 225 2.80 -16.25 12.28
N ILE A 226 2.24 -15.96 11.11
CA ILE A 226 1.74 -16.97 10.16
C ILE A 226 2.86 -17.96 9.79
N ILE A 227 4.04 -17.45 9.41
CA ILE A 227 5.17 -18.30 9.02
C ILE A 227 5.67 -19.14 10.19
N LYS A 228 5.81 -18.57 11.40
CA LYS A 228 6.26 -19.31 12.59
C LYS A 228 5.30 -20.44 12.97
N ALA A 229 4.00 -20.27 12.76
CA ALA A 229 3.00 -21.28 13.07
C ALA A 229 3.00 -22.46 12.08
N ASN A 230 3.46 -22.24 10.85
CA ASN A 230 3.30 -23.21 9.74
C ASN A 230 4.63 -23.76 9.20
N ILE A 231 5.76 -23.09 9.43
CA ILE A 231 7.01 -23.36 8.73
C ILE A 231 8.20 -23.47 9.69
N SER A 232 8.94 -24.58 9.55
CA SER A 232 10.20 -24.83 10.28
C SER A 232 11.18 -23.66 10.11
N SER A 233 11.96 -23.34 11.14
CA SER A 233 12.97 -22.27 11.11
C SER A 233 14.08 -22.51 10.07
N SER A 234 14.31 -23.74 9.65
CA SER A 234 15.33 -24.10 8.65
C SER A 234 14.86 -24.05 7.19
N ALA A 235 13.56 -23.87 6.96
CA ALA A 235 12.98 -23.90 5.61
C ALA A 235 13.47 -22.73 4.72
N SER A 236 13.78 -23.01 3.46
CA SER A 236 14.18 -22.00 2.48
C SER A 236 13.01 -21.14 2.02
N MET A 237 13.28 -19.86 1.78
CA MET A 237 12.28 -18.83 1.51
C MET A 237 12.50 -18.19 0.13
N LEU A 238 11.40 -18.05 -0.62
CA LEU A 238 11.36 -17.20 -1.81
C LEU A 238 10.55 -15.93 -1.52
N ASP A 239 11.17 -14.76 -1.70
CA ASP A 239 10.52 -13.45 -1.59
C ASP A 239 10.27 -12.87 -2.99
N LEU A 240 9.03 -12.97 -3.47
CA LEU A 240 8.62 -12.45 -4.77
C LEU A 240 8.08 -11.02 -4.64
N TYR A 241 8.54 -10.14 -5.53
CA TYR A 241 8.27 -8.70 -5.46
C TYR A 241 8.90 -8.08 -4.20
N SER A 242 10.15 -8.48 -3.93
CA SER A 242 10.80 -8.28 -2.63
C SER A 242 11.05 -6.80 -2.27
N GLY A 243 10.99 -5.89 -3.25
CA GLY A 243 11.28 -4.47 -3.04
C GLY A 243 12.67 -4.28 -2.44
N VAL A 244 12.74 -3.50 -1.35
CA VAL A 244 13.99 -3.24 -0.60
C VAL A 244 14.42 -4.40 0.32
N GLY A 245 13.70 -5.54 0.27
CA GLY A 245 14.05 -6.79 0.95
C GLY A 245 13.50 -6.93 2.37
N ILE A 246 12.34 -6.32 2.68
CA ILE A 246 11.85 -6.25 4.06
C ILE A 246 11.52 -7.63 4.64
N PHE A 247 10.85 -8.50 3.88
CA PHE A 247 10.52 -9.86 4.33
C PHE A 247 11.77 -10.74 4.32
N ALA A 248 12.55 -10.70 3.24
CA ALA A 248 13.84 -11.38 3.14
C ALA A 248 14.77 -11.09 4.34
N GLY A 249 14.86 -9.84 4.79
CA GLY A 249 15.74 -9.46 5.89
C GLY A 249 15.16 -9.60 7.30
N THR A 250 13.86 -9.88 7.44
CA THR A 250 13.19 -10.09 8.74
C THR A 250 12.84 -11.56 8.91
N ILE A 251 11.88 -12.05 8.15
CA ILE A 251 11.38 -13.44 8.17
C ILE A 251 12.42 -14.41 7.61
N GLY A 252 13.16 -13.96 6.59
CA GLY A 252 14.25 -14.71 5.97
C GLY A 252 15.55 -14.78 6.79
N SER A 253 15.65 -14.03 7.91
CA SER A 253 16.85 -14.04 8.75
C SER A 253 17.13 -15.45 9.30
N GLY A 254 18.33 -15.96 9.01
CA GLY A 254 18.74 -17.33 9.40
C GLY A 254 18.28 -18.44 8.45
N ARG A 255 17.66 -18.09 7.31
CA ARG A 255 17.22 -19.04 6.27
C ARG A 255 18.04 -18.88 5.00
N GLN A 256 17.96 -19.86 4.11
CA GLN A 256 18.32 -19.66 2.70
C GLN A 256 17.20 -18.83 2.04
N VAL A 257 17.55 -17.69 1.44
CA VAL A 257 16.58 -16.76 0.85
C VAL A 257 16.97 -16.38 -0.56
N THR A 258 16.02 -16.45 -1.49
CA THR A 258 16.10 -15.80 -2.80
C THR A 258 15.06 -14.68 -2.87
N ALA A 259 15.48 -13.48 -3.24
CA ALA A 259 14.64 -12.28 -3.35
C ALA A 259 14.58 -11.80 -4.80
N VAL A 260 13.39 -11.77 -5.39
CA VAL A 260 13.15 -11.42 -6.80
C VAL A 260 12.44 -10.07 -6.91
N GLU A 261 13.12 -9.09 -7.51
CA GLU A 261 12.62 -7.73 -7.70
C GLU A 261 12.98 -7.19 -9.09
N GLN A 262 12.02 -6.54 -9.77
CA GLN A 262 12.21 -6.00 -11.11
C GLN A 262 12.78 -4.58 -11.12
N ASN A 263 12.54 -3.81 -10.06
CA ASN A 263 12.98 -2.43 -9.92
C ASN A 263 14.45 -2.39 -9.51
N VAL A 264 15.30 -1.92 -10.42
CA VAL A 264 16.76 -1.84 -10.23
C VAL A 264 17.14 -1.02 -9.00
N SER A 265 16.40 0.05 -8.68
CA SER A 265 16.66 0.89 -7.50
C SER A 265 16.39 0.11 -6.20
N ALA A 266 15.26 -0.58 -6.14
CA ALA A 266 14.88 -1.42 -5.01
C ALA A 266 15.81 -2.62 -4.83
N THR A 267 16.26 -3.27 -5.92
CA THR A 267 17.25 -4.35 -5.83
C THR A 267 18.59 -3.84 -5.31
N LYS A 268 19.05 -2.66 -5.73
CA LYS A 268 20.26 -2.03 -5.17
C LYS A 268 20.11 -1.71 -3.68
N ASP A 269 18.92 -1.32 -3.25
CA ASP A 269 18.60 -1.13 -1.82
C ASP A 269 18.61 -2.45 -1.06
N SER A 270 17.99 -3.51 -1.60
CA SER A 270 18.04 -4.86 -1.01
C SER A 270 19.48 -5.36 -0.83
N ILE A 271 20.32 -5.21 -1.86
CA ILE A 271 21.76 -5.57 -1.79
C ILE A 271 22.46 -4.78 -0.69
N HIS A 272 22.18 -3.48 -0.55
CA HIS A 272 22.77 -2.66 0.51
C HIS A 272 22.28 -3.08 1.90
N ASN A 273 20.98 -3.34 2.04
CA ASN A 273 20.34 -3.65 3.32
C ASN A 273 20.70 -5.06 3.83
N LEU A 274 20.91 -6.02 2.93
CA LEU A 274 21.02 -7.44 3.28
C LEU A 274 22.37 -8.07 2.90
N GLY A 275 23.14 -7.44 2.01
CA GLY A 275 24.41 -7.98 1.52
C GLY A 275 24.26 -9.41 0.99
N ASN A 276 25.24 -10.26 1.30
CA ASN A 276 25.30 -11.65 0.82
C ASN A 276 24.45 -12.62 1.65
N ALA A 277 23.66 -12.16 2.62
CA ALA A 277 22.76 -13.03 3.38
C ALA A 277 21.57 -13.52 2.54
N VAL A 278 21.34 -12.93 1.37
CA VAL A 278 20.22 -13.20 0.47
C VAL A 278 20.76 -13.30 -0.96
N GLU A 279 20.22 -14.21 -1.76
CA GLU A 279 20.41 -14.23 -3.21
C GLU A 279 19.49 -13.19 -3.85
N HIS A 280 20.06 -12.13 -4.42
CA HIS A 280 19.30 -11.04 -5.03
C HIS A 280 19.15 -11.25 -6.54
N VAL A 281 17.91 -11.31 -7.02
CA VAL A 281 17.59 -11.46 -8.44
C VAL A 281 16.91 -10.19 -8.94
N CYS A 282 17.59 -9.44 -9.81
CA CYS A 282 17.02 -8.28 -10.49
C CYS A 282 16.26 -8.69 -11.76
N SER A 283 15.02 -9.16 -11.63
CA SER A 283 14.21 -9.58 -12.79
C SER A 283 12.71 -9.44 -12.53
N ARG A 284 11.93 -9.48 -13.62
CA ARG A 284 10.52 -9.79 -13.50
C ARG A 284 10.37 -11.21 -13.02
N VAL A 285 9.44 -11.44 -12.08
CA VAL A 285 9.09 -12.79 -11.59
C VAL A 285 8.83 -13.74 -12.76
N GLU A 286 8.18 -13.28 -13.83
CA GLU A 286 7.88 -14.07 -15.03
C GLU A 286 9.09 -14.50 -15.86
N GLN A 287 10.26 -13.90 -15.63
CA GLN A 287 11.50 -14.13 -16.37
C GLN A 287 12.60 -14.74 -15.50
N TRP A 288 12.34 -14.94 -14.21
CA TRP A 288 13.28 -15.53 -13.29
C TRP A 288 13.50 -17.02 -13.58
N GLU A 289 14.75 -17.47 -13.46
CA GLU A 289 15.12 -18.88 -13.50
C GLU A 289 14.70 -19.56 -12.19
N ILE A 290 13.63 -20.34 -12.28
CA ILE A 290 12.95 -20.91 -11.11
C ILE A 290 13.86 -21.89 -10.39
N SER A 291 14.04 -21.69 -9.08
CA SER A 291 14.74 -22.62 -8.19
C SER A 291 13.83 -23.11 -7.05
N PRO A 292 14.09 -24.33 -6.51
CA PRO A 292 13.24 -24.90 -5.47
C PRO A 292 13.30 -24.15 -4.12
N HIS A 293 12.16 -24.00 -3.47
CA HIS A 293 12.03 -23.36 -2.16
C HIS A 293 10.94 -24.03 -1.32
N ASN A 294 11.06 -24.02 0.00
CA ASN A 294 10.06 -24.64 0.87
C ASN A 294 8.78 -23.78 0.99
N PHE A 295 8.92 -22.45 1.00
CA PHE A 295 7.78 -21.55 1.04
C PHE A 295 8.02 -20.25 0.25
N VAL A 296 6.91 -19.61 -0.12
CA VAL A 296 6.92 -18.35 -0.89
C VAL A 296 6.17 -17.26 -0.14
N ILE A 297 6.73 -16.06 -0.10
CA ILE A 297 6.00 -14.82 0.20
C ILE A 297 5.91 -14.03 -1.11
N ALA A 298 4.70 -13.63 -1.50
CA ALA A 298 4.48 -12.84 -2.71
C ALA A 298 3.70 -11.56 -2.36
N ASN A 299 4.28 -10.40 -2.70
CA ASN A 299 3.67 -9.09 -2.45
C ASN A 299 3.54 -8.25 -3.74
N PRO A 300 2.72 -8.67 -4.72
CA PRO A 300 2.58 -7.97 -5.98
C PRO A 300 1.99 -6.56 -5.83
N SER A 301 2.16 -5.76 -6.88
CA SER A 301 1.45 -4.47 -7.00
C SER A 301 -0.08 -4.64 -7.01
N ARG A 302 -0.81 -3.51 -6.97
CA ARG A 302 -2.29 -3.47 -6.96
C ARG A 302 -3.00 -4.28 -8.04
N SER A 303 -2.35 -4.54 -9.19
CA SER A 303 -2.94 -5.39 -10.23
C SER A 303 -3.05 -6.87 -9.81
N GLY A 304 -2.38 -7.26 -8.73
CA GLY A 304 -2.13 -8.64 -8.33
C GLY A 304 -1.09 -9.32 -9.22
N MET A 305 -1.01 -10.65 -9.08
CA MET A 305 -0.13 -11.51 -9.86
C MET A 305 -0.59 -11.61 -11.32
N SER A 306 0.38 -11.79 -12.23
CA SER A 306 0.06 -12.20 -13.59
C SER A 306 -0.41 -13.66 -13.63
N LYS A 307 -1.10 -14.07 -14.70
CA LYS A 307 -1.58 -15.46 -14.87
C LYS A 307 -0.47 -16.51 -14.87
N LYS A 308 0.79 -16.11 -15.09
CA LYS A 308 1.94 -17.01 -15.14
C LYS A 308 2.49 -17.35 -13.76
N VAL A 309 2.35 -16.46 -12.78
CA VAL A 309 3.01 -16.57 -11.48
C VAL A 309 2.54 -17.78 -10.66
N PRO A 310 1.25 -18.16 -10.61
CA PRO A 310 0.84 -19.39 -9.92
C PRO A 310 1.55 -20.65 -10.45
N ASN A 311 1.84 -20.71 -11.75
CA ASN A 311 2.61 -21.80 -12.35
C ASN A 311 4.11 -21.71 -12.04
N ILE A 312 4.63 -20.51 -11.78
CA ILE A 312 6.01 -20.32 -11.33
C ILE A 312 6.14 -20.81 -9.89
N ILE A 313 5.23 -20.39 -9.01
CA ILE A 313 5.16 -20.83 -7.62
C ILE A 313 5.03 -22.35 -7.55
N ASP A 314 4.14 -22.96 -8.33
CA ASP A 314 4.00 -24.41 -8.40
C ASP A 314 5.32 -25.14 -8.72
N LYS A 315 6.10 -24.60 -9.67
CA LYS A 315 7.40 -25.16 -10.07
C LYS A 315 8.52 -25.00 -9.03
N THR A 316 8.34 -24.13 -8.03
CA THR A 316 9.29 -24.03 -6.91
C THR A 316 9.20 -25.23 -5.96
N GLY A 317 8.12 -26.01 -6.02
CA GLY A 317 7.88 -27.09 -5.07
C GLY A 317 7.48 -26.63 -3.67
N ALA A 318 7.20 -25.34 -3.48
CA ALA A 318 6.78 -24.80 -2.19
C ALA A 318 5.47 -25.44 -1.70
N GLU A 319 5.46 -25.86 -0.44
CA GLU A 319 4.29 -26.44 0.22
C GLU A 319 3.43 -25.37 0.92
N PHE A 320 3.99 -24.17 1.12
CA PHE A 320 3.30 -23.06 1.76
C PHE A 320 3.53 -21.74 1.03
N VAL A 321 2.47 -20.96 0.86
CA VAL A 321 2.54 -19.65 0.20
C VAL A 321 1.76 -18.63 1.01
N VAL A 322 2.36 -17.46 1.21
CA VAL A 322 1.67 -16.26 1.68
C VAL A 322 1.56 -15.28 0.53
N LEU A 323 0.34 -14.91 0.17
CA LEU A 323 0.06 -13.86 -0.80
C LEU A 323 -0.43 -12.61 -0.07
N ILE A 324 0.21 -11.48 -0.33
CA ILE A 324 -0.14 -10.17 0.22
C ILE A 324 -0.71 -9.33 -0.92
N SER A 325 -1.87 -8.70 -0.72
CA SER A 325 -2.54 -7.93 -1.76
C SER A 325 -3.21 -6.68 -1.21
N CYS A 326 -2.92 -5.54 -1.83
CA CYS A 326 -3.57 -4.26 -1.50
C CYS A 326 -4.94 -4.05 -2.19
N ASP A 327 -5.50 -5.09 -2.84
CA ASP A 327 -6.80 -5.05 -3.52
C ASP A 327 -7.58 -6.37 -3.36
N ALA A 328 -8.77 -6.32 -2.76
CA ALA A 328 -9.57 -7.52 -2.49
C ALA A 328 -9.95 -8.31 -3.76
N ALA A 329 -10.22 -7.64 -4.88
CA ALA A 329 -10.62 -8.32 -6.10
C ALA A 329 -9.42 -9.03 -6.75
N ALA A 330 -8.24 -8.41 -6.71
CA ALA A 330 -7.00 -9.06 -7.11
C ALA A 330 -6.68 -10.26 -6.20
N ALA A 331 -6.76 -10.09 -4.88
CA ALA A 331 -6.57 -11.15 -3.90
C ALA A 331 -7.45 -12.38 -4.19
N ALA A 332 -8.76 -12.16 -4.35
CA ALA A 332 -9.72 -13.23 -4.61
C ALA A 332 -9.49 -13.94 -5.95
N ARG A 333 -9.19 -13.17 -7.01
CA ARG A 333 -8.86 -13.71 -8.34
C ARG A 333 -7.59 -14.56 -8.30
N ASP A 334 -6.57 -14.10 -7.59
CA ASP A 334 -5.29 -14.78 -7.54
C ASP A 334 -5.32 -16.00 -6.61
N ALA A 335 -6.10 -15.95 -5.53
CA ALA A 335 -6.43 -17.11 -4.71
C ALA A 335 -7.07 -18.23 -5.55
N ARG A 336 -8.02 -17.89 -6.43
CA ARG A 336 -8.61 -18.87 -7.36
C ARG A 336 -7.55 -19.53 -8.26
N ARG A 337 -6.60 -18.77 -8.78
CA ARG A 337 -5.53 -19.30 -9.64
C ARG A 337 -4.55 -20.19 -8.87
N MET A 338 -4.30 -19.90 -7.60
CA MET A 338 -3.47 -20.76 -6.73
C MET A 338 -4.18 -22.10 -6.48
N VAL A 339 -5.48 -22.08 -6.23
CA VAL A 339 -6.27 -23.32 -6.03
C VAL A 339 -6.32 -24.17 -7.31
N GLU A 340 -6.37 -23.55 -8.49
CA GLU A 340 -6.22 -24.24 -9.78
C GLU A 340 -4.86 -24.93 -9.97
N LYS A 341 -3.87 -24.60 -9.13
CA LYS A 341 -2.56 -25.26 -9.04
C LYS A 341 -2.47 -26.27 -7.91
N GLY A 342 -3.60 -26.66 -7.32
CA GLY A 342 -3.66 -27.69 -6.28
C GLY A 342 -3.33 -27.20 -4.89
N PHE A 343 -3.19 -25.89 -4.67
CA PHE A 343 -3.14 -25.35 -3.32
C PHE A 343 -4.55 -25.28 -2.71
N GLN A 344 -4.63 -25.28 -1.38
CA GLN A 344 -5.84 -24.99 -0.62
C GLN A 344 -5.72 -23.60 -0.01
N LEU A 345 -6.73 -22.75 -0.22
CA LEU A 345 -6.81 -21.45 0.45
C LEU A 345 -7.09 -21.70 1.94
N GLY A 346 -6.17 -21.24 2.79
CA GLY A 346 -6.28 -21.31 4.25
C GLY A 346 -6.98 -20.08 4.82
N GLU A 347 -6.30 -19.39 5.74
CA GLU A 347 -6.80 -18.19 6.38
C GLU A 347 -6.62 -16.94 5.51
N VAL A 348 -7.54 -15.98 5.68
CA VAL A 348 -7.46 -14.65 5.09
C VAL A 348 -7.45 -13.61 6.21
N VAL A 349 -6.37 -12.85 6.32
CA VAL A 349 -6.20 -11.79 7.33
C VAL A 349 -6.29 -10.43 6.65
N VAL A 350 -7.13 -9.55 7.18
CA VAL A 350 -7.31 -8.18 6.70
C VAL A 350 -6.60 -7.22 7.64
N LEU A 351 -5.65 -6.45 7.12
CA LEU A 351 -4.98 -5.39 7.84
C LEU A 351 -5.44 -4.03 7.34
N ASP A 352 -5.58 -3.09 8.28
CA ASP A 352 -5.79 -1.69 7.97
C ASP A 352 -4.49 -0.89 8.13
N LEU A 353 -3.74 -0.83 7.02
CA LEU A 353 -2.52 -0.01 6.89
C LEU A 353 -2.83 1.41 6.37
N PHE A 354 -4.11 1.69 6.06
CA PHE A 354 -4.55 2.95 5.49
C PHE A 354 -5.90 3.38 6.09
N PRO A 355 -5.93 3.63 7.40
CA PRO A 355 -7.14 4.11 8.07
C PRO A 355 -7.62 5.41 7.42
N GLN A 356 -8.91 5.72 7.58
CA GLN A 356 -9.60 6.84 6.90
C GLN A 356 -9.80 6.66 5.39
N THR A 357 -9.35 5.53 4.84
CA THR A 357 -9.53 5.15 3.45
C THR A 357 -10.12 3.75 3.30
N SER A 358 -10.72 3.46 2.15
CA SER A 358 -11.19 2.12 1.80
C SER A 358 -10.08 1.18 1.34
N HIS A 359 -8.81 1.60 1.38
CA HIS A 359 -7.69 0.71 1.11
C HIS A 359 -7.53 -0.32 2.25
N ILE A 360 -7.04 -1.49 1.87
CA ILE A 360 -6.92 -2.67 2.70
C ILE A 360 -5.65 -3.41 2.29
N GLU A 361 -5.08 -4.16 3.21
CA GLU A 361 -4.10 -5.20 2.89
C GLU A 361 -4.73 -6.56 3.21
N VAL A 362 -4.68 -7.48 2.26
CA VAL A 362 -5.24 -8.83 2.38
C VAL A 362 -4.10 -9.82 2.33
N ILE A 363 -3.91 -10.57 3.41
CA ILE A 363 -2.95 -11.66 3.50
C ILE A 363 -3.74 -12.97 3.33
N SER A 364 -3.34 -13.81 2.39
CA SER A 364 -3.96 -15.12 2.15
C SER A 364 -2.90 -16.21 2.24
N THR A 365 -3.18 -17.26 3.02
CA THR A 365 -2.30 -18.42 3.11
C THR A 365 -2.76 -19.53 2.19
N PHE A 366 -1.80 -20.30 1.69
CA PHE A 366 -2.06 -21.45 0.83
C PHE A 366 -1.18 -22.61 1.27
N LEU A 367 -1.81 -23.77 1.44
CA LEU A 367 -1.12 -25.01 1.80
C LEU A 367 -1.31 -26.03 0.69
N ARG A 368 -0.33 -26.91 0.52
CA ARG A 368 -0.40 -28.04 -0.41
C ARG A 368 -0.55 -29.36 0.32
#